data_AF-A0A2P8WJB0-F1
#
_entry.id   AF-A0A2P8WJB0-F1
#
_cell.length_a   1.000
_cell.length_b   1.000
_cell.length_c   1.000
_cell.angle_alpha   90.00
_cell.angle_beta   90.00
_cell.angle_gamma   90.00
#
_symmetry.space_group_name_H-M   'P 1'
#
loop_
_entity.id
_entity.type
_entity.pdbx_description
1 polymer ?
#
loop_
_entity_poly.entity_id
_entity_poly.type
_entity_poly.pdbx_seq_one_letter_code
_entity_poly.pdbx_strand_id
1 'polypeptide(L)'
;MPLLQLNHSFSLTSAALIGAGVLGVLLPVQAAEVIAGPTGQPFKVASLPDGNYRFCSDRPPSDIDRVSGVCFRFRKVDDQITGDYYYPYEGSSVCLTGRVNGNTVSGQGLERIVENASPPQEVEKGQFTNWRQEGYLQVRRGIVFDQLPREGEAIRYRSALLNLNDFYQYNAGTVLPPTDCFSPATRSAGSRPEPDNLRELGMSEFYDRPVYLDEGSITPVGDNAYRYRTIIGVPNRLSETEYRVDCDRLETVQVLRSRYYDSDGDLQEVEVVNDAVPANQDNPPSTRRYNASQYICSTDAQGI
;
A
#
# COMPACT_ATOMS: atom_id res chain seq x y z
N MET A 1 -40.01 -65.67 -51.09
CA MET A 1 -40.13 -66.18 -49.71
C MET A 1 -39.28 -65.29 -48.81
N PRO A 2 -39.85 -64.79 -47.71
CA PRO A 2 -39.30 -63.71 -46.88
C PRO A 2 -38.43 -64.24 -45.74
N LEU A 3 -37.66 -63.36 -45.09
CA LEU A 3 -37.09 -63.38 -43.71
C LEU A 3 -35.86 -62.45 -43.75
N LEU A 4 -35.58 -61.55 -42.82
CA LEU A 4 -36.28 -60.98 -41.67
C LEU A 4 -35.46 -59.72 -41.31
N GLN A 5 -36.11 -58.68 -40.80
CA GLN A 5 -35.47 -57.47 -40.27
C GLN A 5 -34.60 -57.77 -39.04
N LEU A 6 -33.54 -56.97 -38.82
CA LEU A 6 -33.11 -56.62 -37.46
C LEU A 6 -32.47 -55.22 -37.45
N ASN A 7 -33.10 -54.37 -36.63
CA ASN A 7 -32.74 -53.01 -36.27
C ASN A 7 -31.42 -52.96 -35.51
N HIS A 8 -30.62 -51.89 -35.71
CA HIS A 8 -29.94 -51.24 -34.60
C HIS A 8 -29.77 -49.74 -34.90
N SER A 9 -30.58 -48.95 -34.20
CA SER A 9 -30.48 -47.49 -34.11
C SER A 9 -29.40 -47.15 -33.09
N PHE A 10 -28.23 -46.64 -33.52
CA PHE A 10 -27.25 -46.02 -32.63
C PHE A 10 -27.58 -44.54 -32.50
N SER A 11 -28.10 -44.14 -31.34
CA SER A 11 -28.26 -42.74 -30.93
C SER A 11 -26.94 -42.26 -30.32
N LEU A 12 -26.21 -41.42 -31.04
CA LEU A 12 -25.04 -40.69 -30.52
C LEU A 12 -25.56 -39.43 -29.80
N THR A 13 -25.74 -39.52 -28.49
CA THR A 13 -25.90 -38.34 -27.63
C THR A 13 -24.54 -37.68 -27.42
N SER A 14 -24.25 -36.64 -28.22
CA SER A 14 -23.14 -35.73 -27.98
C SER A 14 -23.43 -34.88 -26.73
N ALA A 15 -22.76 -35.21 -25.62
CA ALA A 15 -22.68 -34.31 -24.47
C ALA A 15 -21.71 -33.17 -24.81
N ALA A 16 -22.25 -31.99 -25.13
CA ALA A 16 -21.48 -30.77 -25.23
C ALA A 16 -21.13 -30.28 -23.82
N LEU A 17 -19.89 -30.53 -23.38
CA LEU A 17 -19.28 -29.89 -22.21
C LEU A 17 -19.07 -28.40 -22.55
N ILE A 18 -19.99 -27.55 -22.09
CA ILE A 18 -19.79 -26.09 -22.09
C ILE A 18 -18.82 -25.79 -20.95
N GLY A 19 -17.52 -25.82 -21.26
CA GLY A 19 -16.49 -25.28 -20.40
C GLY A 19 -16.64 -23.77 -20.34
N ALA A 20 -17.26 -23.26 -19.27
CA ALA A 20 -17.23 -21.84 -18.94
C ALA A 20 -15.81 -21.49 -18.48
N GLY A 21 -14.93 -21.17 -19.43
CA GLY A 21 -13.64 -20.57 -19.15
C GLY A 21 -13.85 -19.19 -18.54
N VAL A 22 -13.70 -19.08 -17.22
CA VAL A 22 -13.58 -17.79 -16.53
C VAL A 22 -12.25 -17.18 -16.98
N LEU A 23 -12.29 -16.38 -18.05
CA LEU A 23 -11.21 -15.48 -18.40
C LEU A 23 -11.11 -14.45 -17.28
N GLY A 24 -10.21 -14.69 -16.33
CA GLY A 24 -9.84 -13.71 -15.32
C GLY A 24 -9.28 -12.48 -16.02
N VAL A 25 -10.04 -11.40 -16.02
CA VAL A 25 -9.55 -10.09 -16.47
C VAL A 25 -8.49 -9.66 -15.46
N LEU A 26 -7.22 -9.80 -15.82
CA LEU A 26 -6.13 -9.18 -15.09
C LEU A 26 -6.30 -7.66 -15.26
N LEU A 27 -6.81 -6.99 -14.22
CA LEU A 27 -6.81 -5.54 -14.19
C LEU A 27 -5.35 -5.08 -14.27
N PRO A 28 -4.96 -4.23 -15.24
CA PRO A 28 -3.60 -3.74 -15.34
C PRO A 28 -3.30 -2.94 -14.09
N VAL A 29 -2.33 -3.43 -13.30
CA VAL A 29 -1.88 -2.74 -12.11
C VAL A 29 -0.91 -1.65 -12.53
N GLN A 30 -1.10 -0.42 -12.03
CA GLN A 30 -0.41 0.76 -12.54
C GLN A 30 0.73 1.18 -11.61
N ALA A 31 1.95 1.22 -12.15
CA ALA A 31 3.10 1.89 -11.54
C ALA A 31 2.81 3.39 -11.27
N ALA A 32 3.65 4.05 -10.47
CA ALA A 32 3.54 5.48 -10.25
C ALA A 32 3.97 6.25 -11.52
N GLU A 33 3.03 6.91 -12.18
CA GLU A 33 3.28 7.66 -13.41
C GLU A 33 2.98 9.15 -13.20
N VAL A 34 3.91 10.01 -13.62
CA VAL A 34 3.73 11.47 -13.60
C VAL A 34 2.79 11.89 -14.73
N ILE A 35 1.64 12.45 -14.38
CA ILE A 35 0.63 12.95 -15.32
C ILE A 35 0.90 14.40 -15.71
N ALA A 36 1.24 15.25 -14.74
CA ALA A 36 1.45 16.68 -14.93
C ALA A 36 2.31 17.25 -13.80
N GLY A 37 2.85 18.47 -13.94
CA GLY A 37 3.68 19.06 -12.89
C GLY A 37 4.83 19.93 -13.43
N PRO A 38 5.40 20.79 -12.58
CA PRO A 38 4.93 21.13 -11.24
C PRO A 38 3.68 22.03 -11.25
N THR A 39 2.83 21.89 -10.24
CA THR A 39 1.75 22.84 -9.93
C THR A 39 2.33 24.24 -9.73
N GLY A 40 1.74 25.23 -10.41
CA GLY A 40 2.27 26.60 -10.46
C GLY A 40 2.64 27.05 -11.87
N GLN A 41 2.77 26.13 -12.83
CA GLN A 41 2.91 26.41 -14.27
C GLN A 41 2.37 25.22 -15.11
N PRO A 42 1.22 25.26 -15.83
CA PRO A 42 0.12 26.23 -15.87
C PRO A 42 -1.19 25.72 -15.22
N PHE A 43 -1.16 24.66 -14.40
CA PHE A 43 -2.37 24.07 -13.83
C PHE A 43 -2.52 24.34 -12.32
N LYS A 44 -3.77 24.40 -11.86
CA LYS A 44 -4.13 24.61 -10.44
C LYS A 44 -4.95 23.45 -9.91
N VAL A 45 -4.73 23.07 -8.65
CA VAL A 45 -5.50 22.02 -7.98
C VAL A 45 -6.98 22.39 -7.87
N ALA A 46 -7.29 23.66 -7.61
CA ALA A 46 -8.67 24.15 -7.54
C ALA A 46 -9.46 23.98 -8.86
N SER A 47 -8.79 23.97 -10.01
CA SER A 47 -9.41 23.79 -11.33
C SER A 47 -9.61 22.33 -11.74
N LEU A 48 -9.14 21.36 -10.95
CA LEU A 48 -9.39 19.96 -11.22
C LEU A 48 -10.89 19.64 -11.09
N PRO A 49 -11.44 18.73 -11.90
CA PRO A 49 -12.79 18.23 -11.69
C PRO A 49 -12.89 17.44 -10.37
N ASP A 50 -14.09 16.98 -10.05
CA ASP A 50 -14.28 16.06 -8.93
C ASP A 50 -13.60 14.73 -9.23
N GLY A 51 -12.92 14.15 -8.23
CA GLY A 51 -12.16 12.93 -8.41
C GLY A 51 -11.15 12.64 -7.31
N ASN A 52 -10.36 11.59 -7.54
CA ASN A 52 -9.26 11.18 -6.67
C ASN A 52 -7.93 11.55 -7.32
N TYR A 53 -7.03 12.11 -6.52
CA TYR A 53 -5.78 12.66 -6.99
C TYR A 53 -4.64 12.26 -6.07
N ARG A 54 -3.44 12.17 -6.63
CA ARG A 54 -2.19 12.02 -5.91
C ARG A 54 -1.20 13.05 -6.43
N PHE A 55 -0.60 13.78 -5.52
CA PHE A 55 0.40 14.81 -5.80
C PHE A 55 1.62 14.56 -4.95
N CYS A 56 2.84 14.66 -5.48
CA CYS A 56 4.05 14.55 -4.67
C CYS A 56 5.05 15.67 -4.99
N SER A 57 5.85 16.09 -4.01
CA SER A 57 6.80 17.20 -4.15
C SER A 57 7.94 16.90 -5.13
N ASP A 58 8.34 15.63 -5.20
CA ASP A 58 9.46 15.22 -6.01
C ASP A 58 8.94 14.57 -7.28
N ARG A 59 9.75 14.64 -8.35
CA ARG A 59 9.59 13.81 -9.54
C ARG A 59 10.41 12.54 -9.33
N PRO A 60 9.90 11.31 -9.53
CA PRO A 60 10.71 10.12 -9.43
C PRO A 60 11.86 10.21 -10.44
N PRO A 61 13.05 9.75 -10.07
CA PRO A 61 14.09 9.43 -11.04
C PRO A 61 13.52 8.52 -12.14
N SER A 62 13.95 8.71 -13.40
CA SER A 62 13.36 8.01 -14.57
C SER A 62 13.47 6.49 -14.52
N ASP A 63 14.32 5.96 -13.66
CA ASP A 63 14.67 4.56 -13.48
C ASP A 63 13.89 3.88 -12.34
N ILE A 64 12.96 4.59 -11.70
CA ILE A 64 12.30 4.13 -10.49
C ILE A 64 10.79 4.36 -10.56
N ASP A 65 10.01 3.28 -10.55
CA ASP A 65 8.55 3.27 -10.57
C ASP A 65 7.92 3.51 -9.18
N ARG A 66 8.48 4.44 -8.40
CA ARG A 66 8.08 4.66 -7.00
C ARG A 66 7.92 6.14 -6.67
N VAL A 67 6.91 6.47 -5.87
CA VAL A 67 6.69 7.85 -5.41
C VAL A 67 7.84 8.30 -4.51
N SER A 68 8.15 9.60 -4.52
CA SER A 68 9.24 10.19 -3.74
C SER A 68 8.85 11.58 -3.21
N GLY A 69 9.65 12.09 -2.28
CA GLY A 69 9.37 13.32 -1.56
C GLY A 69 8.21 13.16 -0.59
N VAL A 70 7.36 14.19 -0.48
CA VAL A 70 6.13 14.13 0.30
C VAL A 70 4.93 14.11 -0.62
N CYS A 71 3.93 13.29 -0.29
CA CYS A 71 2.75 13.10 -1.12
C CYS A 71 1.47 13.57 -0.42
N PHE A 72 0.51 13.99 -1.22
CA PHE A 72 -0.86 14.28 -0.83
C PHE A 72 -1.82 13.52 -1.73
N ARG A 73 -2.49 12.51 -1.17
CA ARG A 73 -3.54 11.73 -1.84
C ARG A 73 -4.89 12.16 -1.32
N PHE A 74 -5.77 12.64 -2.19
CA PHE A 74 -7.03 13.22 -1.77
C PHE A 74 -8.18 13.00 -2.75
N ARG A 75 -9.39 13.09 -2.21
CA ARG A 75 -10.64 13.25 -2.96
C ARG A 75 -11.02 14.71 -3.00
N LYS A 76 -11.40 15.20 -4.18
CA LYS A 76 -11.98 16.53 -4.39
C LYS A 76 -13.46 16.42 -4.77
N VAL A 77 -14.30 17.23 -4.12
CA VAL A 77 -15.70 17.44 -4.46
C VAL A 77 -15.97 18.94 -4.37
N ASP A 78 -16.26 19.59 -5.49
CA ASP A 78 -16.30 21.05 -5.61
C ASP A 78 -14.99 21.68 -5.10
N ASP A 79 -15.06 22.64 -4.16
CA ASP A 79 -13.88 23.23 -3.52
C ASP A 79 -13.38 22.42 -2.31
N GLN A 80 -14.07 21.33 -1.93
CA GLN A 80 -13.74 20.54 -0.75
C GLN A 80 -12.72 19.45 -1.06
N ILE A 81 -11.81 19.24 -0.12
CA ILE A 81 -10.77 18.22 -0.19
C ILE A 81 -10.76 17.41 1.11
N THR A 82 -10.62 16.09 0.98
CA THR A 82 -10.29 15.18 2.08
C THR A 82 -9.20 14.22 1.63
N GLY A 83 -8.12 14.09 2.38
CA GLY A 83 -6.94 13.34 1.92
C GLY A 83 -5.88 13.09 2.97
N ASP A 84 -4.93 12.20 2.68
CA ASP A 84 -3.75 11.96 3.51
C ASP A 84 -2.55 12.73 2.93
N TYR A 85 -1.91 13.55 3.76
CA TYR A 85 -0.57 14.09 3.53
C TYR A 85 0.44 13.16 4.21
N TYR A 86 1.37 12.57 3.46
CA TYR A 86 2.20 11.48 3.96
C TYR A 86 3.58 11.45 3.32
N TYR A 87 4.54 10.91 4.08
CA TYR A 87 5.87 10.58 3.57
C TYR A 87 5.86 9.11 3.17
N PRO A 88 6.01 8.80 1.87
CA PRO A 88 6.10 7.43 1.43
C PRO A 88 7.17 6.69 2.23
N TYR A 89 6.85 5.47 2.65
CA TYR A 89 7.79 4.56 3.32
C TYR A 89 8.22 4.95 4.74
N GLU A 90 7.88 6.13 5.26
CA GLU A 90 8.22 6.53 6.64
C GLU A 90 7.09 6.27 7.64
N GLY A 91 5.88 6.01 7.14
CA GLY A 91 4.69 5.72 7.95
C GLY A 91 4.10 6.94 8.68
N SER A 92 4.68 8.14 8.52
CA SER A 92 4.13 9.39 9.07
C SER A 92 3.05 9.98 8.15
N SER A 93 1.90 10.36 8.69
CA SER A 93 0.80 10.97 7.93
C SER A 93 -0.01 11.99 8.73
N VAL A 94 -0.68 12.90 8.01
CA VAL A 94 -1.74 13.78 8.54
C VAL A 94 -2.93 13.70 7.58
N CYS A 95 -4.09 13.30 8.09
CA CYS A 95 -5.33 13.41 7.33
C CYS A 95 -5.81 14.87 7.35
N LEU A 96 -6.08 15.45 6.18
CA LEU A 96 -6.54 16.82 5.99
C LEU A 96 -7.97 16.85 5.46
N THR A 97 -8.78 17.75 6.02
CA THR A 97 -10.11 18.12 5.51
C THR A 97 -10.18 19.62 5.37
N GLY A 98 -10.60 20.13 4.20
CA GLY A 98 -10.57 21.56 3.97
C GLY A 98 -11.09 21.99 2.61
N ARG A 99 -10.74 23.22 2.24
CA ARG A 99 -11.06 23.81 0.94
C ARG A 99 -9.81 24.17 0.17
N VAL A 100 -9.85 23.99 -1.15
CA VAL A 100 -8.77 24.37 -2.05
C VAL A 100 -9.02 25.74 -2.68
N ASN A 101 -8.00 26.59 -2.67
CA ASN A 101 -7.95 27.84 -3.41
C ASN A 101 -6.61 27.93 -4.16
N GLY A 102 -6.66 27.89 -5.49
CA GLY A 102 -5.47 27.73 -6.31
C GLY A 102 -4.78 26.40 -6.03
N ASN A 103 -3.59 26.45 -5.43
CA ASN A 103 -2.80 25.28 -4.99
C ASN A 103 -2.68 25.20 -3.47
N THR A 104 -3.45 26.00 -2.73
CA THR A 104 -3.42 25.99 -1.27
C THR A 104 -4.67 25.31 -0.73
N VAL A 105 -4.48 24.32 0.13
CA VAL A 105 -5.57 23.70 0.89
C VAL A 105 -5.58 24.30 2.30
N SER A 106 -6.72 24.84 2.71
CA SER A 106 -6.93 25.40 4.05
C SER A 106 -8.03 24.64 4.78
N GLY A 107 -7.78 24.23 6.02
CA GLY A 107 -8.73 23.36 6.71
C GLY A 107 -8.28 22.90 8.10
N GLN A 108 -8.58 21.66 8.44
CA GLN A 108 -8.20 20.97 9.67
C GLN A 108 -7.30 19.77 9.36
N GLY A 109 -6.54 19.33 10.35
CA GLY A 109 -5.71 18.14 10.25
C GLY A 109 -5.91 17.19 11.42
N LEU A 110 -5.76 15.90 11.19
CA LEU A 110 -5.65 14.87 12.21
C LEU A 110 -4.36 14.10 11.98
N GLU A 111 -3.45 14.18 12.94
CA GLU A 111 -2.25 13.34 13.01
C GLU A 111 -2.49 12.27 14.06
N ARG A 112 -2.21 11.02 13.71
CA ARG A 112 -2.31 9.89 14.62
C ARG A 112 -0.92 9.63 15.18
N ILE A 113 -0.81 9.53 16.50
CA ILE A 113 0.47 9.40 17.19
C ILE A 113 0.74 7.92 17.44
N VAL A 114 1.92 7.46 17.02
CA VAL A 114 2.43 6.11 17.32
C VAL A 114 2.72 6.00 18.82
N GLU A 115 2.51 4.81 19.39
CA GLU A 115 2.86 4.51 20.78
C GLU A 115 4.27 5.04 21.15
N ASN A 116 4.34 5.80 22.25
CA ASN A 116 5.54 6.41 22.85
C ASN A 116 6.10 7.70 22.21
N ALA A 117 5.44 8.29 21.21
CA ALA A 117 5.79 9.64 20.78
C ALA A 117 5.10 10.68 21.67
N SER A 118 5.88 11.60 22.26
CA SER A 118 5.30 12.72 23.01
C SER A 118 4.72 13.75 22.03
N PRO A 119 3.48 14.23 22.24
CA PRO A 119 2.91 15.28 21.40
C PRO A 119 3.82 16.53 21.47
N PRO A 120 4.03 17.25 20.34
CA PRO A 120 4.90 18.41 20.35
C PRO A 120 4.32 19.50 21.25
N GLN A 121 5.09 19.95 22.26
CA GLN A 121 4.67 20.96 23.23
C GLN A 121 4.29 22.32 22.61
N GLU A 122 4.69 22.59 21.37
CA GLU A 122 4.52 23.89 20.71
C GLU A 122 3.19 24.07 19.97
N VAL A 123 2.41 23.00 19.82
CA VAL A 123 1.22 22.95 18.97
C VAL A 123 0.04 23.78 19.50
N GLU A 124 0.10 24.20 20.78
CA GLU A 124 -0.91 25.05 21.42
C GLU A 124 -0.76 26.55 21.08
N LYS A 125 0.43 26.98 20.65
CA LYS A 125 0.72 28.40 20.39
C LYS A 125 0.08 28.78 19.05
N GLY A 126 -0.93 29.64 19.07
CA GLY A 126 -1.83 29.93 17.92
C GLY A 126 -1.22 30.49 16.61
N GLN A 127 0.10 30.47 16.46
CA GLN A 127 0.82 30.74 15.21
C GLN A 127 0.92 29.48 14.36
N PHE A 128 1.04 29.62 13.03
CA PHE A 128 1.34 28.48 12.16
C PHE A 128 2.79 28.04 12.37
N THR A 129 2.97 26.74 12.59
CA THR A 129 4.27 26.08 12.63
C THR A 129 4.34 25.08 11.48
N ASN A 130 5.53 24.88 10.93
CA ASN A 130 5.73 23.85 9.93
C ASN A 130 5.59 22.48 10.62
N TRP A 131 4.80 21.57 10.04
CA TRP A 131 4.65 20.22 10.59
C TRP A 131 5.96 19.43 10.46
N ARG A 132 6.70 19.66 9.37
CA ARG A 132 8.02 19.08 9.08
C ARG A 132 8.95 20.13 8.45
N GLN A 133 10.22 19.78 8.25
CA GLN A 133 11.28 20.73 7.88
C GLN A 133 11.05 21.38 6.50
N GLU A 134 10.38 20.69 5.58
CA GLU A 134 10.14 21.12 4.20
C GLU A 134 9.13 22.28 4.12
N GLY A 135 8.27 22.41 5.13
CA GLY A 135 7.37 23.56 5.25
C GLY A 135 6.16 23.58 4.31
N TYR A 136 5.88 22.52 3.56
CA TYR A 136 4.68 22.43 2.71
C TYR A 136 3.38 22.43 3.52
N LEU A 137 3.37 21.71 4.64
CA LEU A 137 2.25 21.67 5.59
C LEU A 137 2.58 22.50 6.82
N GLN A 138 1.72 23.48 7.10
CA GLN A 138 1.73 24.25 8.33
C GLN A 138 0.48 23.95 9.16
N VAL A 139 0.65 23.78 10.46
CA VAL A 139 -0.41 23.44 11.40
C VAL A 139 -0.41 24.40 12.60
N ARG A 140 -1.54 24.48 13.30
CA ARG A 140 -1.63 25.21 14.58
C ARG A 140 -2.84 24.78 15.39
N ARG A 141 -2.85 25.16 16.67
CA ARG A 141 -3.96 24.94 17.62
C ARG A 141 -4.33 23.45 17.66
N GLY A 142 -3.32 22.60 17.76
CA GLY A 142 -3.56 21.18 17.91
C GLY A 142 -3.91 20.84 19.35
N ILE A 143 -4.78 19.85 19.49
CA ILE A 143 -5.27 19.35 20.77
C ILE A 143 -5.07 17.85 20.73
N VAL A 144 -4.40 17.33 21.75
CA VAL A 144 -4.27 15.88 21.96
C VAL A 144 -5.66 15.35 22.30
N PHE A 145 -6.08 14.31 21.58
CA PHE A 145 -7.37 13.67 21.72
C PHE A 145 -7.11 12.19 22.04
N ASP A 146 -7.60 11.75 23.19
CA ASP A 146 -7.43 10.42 23.77
C ASP A 146 -8.65 9.51 23.55
N GLN A 147 -9.65 9.98 22.80
CA GLN A 147 -10.94 9.26 22.62
C GLN A 147 -11.14 8.68 21.22
N LEU A 148 -10.08 8.31 20.50
CA LEU A 148 -10.26 7.52 19.30
C LEU A 148 -10.52 6.06 19.68
N PRO A 149 -11.68 5.48 19.28
CA PRO A 149 -11.99 4.11 19.62
C PRO A 149 -11.04 3.19 18.86
N ARG A 150 -10.00 2.70 19.57
CA ARG A 150 -9.00 1.67 19.18
C ARG A 150 -7.66 2.16 18.63
N GLU A 151 -7.38 3.46 18.59
CA GLU A 151 -6.22 4.01 17.87
C GLU A 151 -5.52 5.09 18.69
N GLY A 152 -4.56 4.69 19.54
CA GLY A 152 -3.52 5.57 20.10
C GLY A 152 -3.97 6.93 20.65
N GLU A 153 -3.00 7.83 20.79
CA GLU A 153 -3.26 9.26 20.95
C GLU A 153 -3.32 9.89 19.55
N ALA A 154 -4.12 10.94 19.36
CA ALA A 154 -4.07 11.72 18.12
C ALA A 154 -4.00 13.21 18.41
N ILE A 155 -3.44 13.98 17.48
CA ILE A 155 -3.43 15.45 17.53
C ILE A 155 -4.41 15.96 16.48
N ARG A 156 -5.45 16.64 16.94
CA ARG A 156 -6.36 17.35 16.07
C ARG A 156 -5.92 18.80 15.91
N TYR A 157 -5.40 19.15 14.74
CA TYR A 157 -5.09 20.52 14.34
C TYR A 157 -6.36 21.25 13.89
N ARG A 158 -6.75 22.31 14.60
CA ARG A 158 -7.91 23.14 14.22
C ARG A 158 -7.67 24.01 12.99
N SER A 159 -6.41 24.19 12.59
CA SER A 159 -6.07 24.88 11.35
C SER A 159 -4.84 24.24 10.71
N ALA A 160 -4.95 23.94 9.43
CA ALA A 160 -3.89 23.46 8.57
C ALA A 160 -3.86 24.29 7.27
N LEU A 161 -2.65 24.56 6.77
CA LEU A 161 -2.38 25.16 5.47
C LEU A 161 -1.39 24.26 4.74
N LEU A 162 -1.84 23.65 3.65
CA LEU A 162 -0.99 22.88 2.76
C LEU A 162 -0.77 23.67 1.47
N ASN A 163 0.49 23.97 1.19
CA ASN A 163 0.91 24.58 -0.06
C ASN A 163 1.37 23.49 -1.03
N LEU A 164 0.58 23.26 -2.07
CA LEU A 164 0.88 22.33 -3.15
C LEU A 164 1.55 23.04 -4.32
N ASN A 165 2.12 24.24 -4.19
CA ASN A 165 3.00 24.76 -5.25
C ASN A 165 4.24 23.86 -5.32
N ASP A 166 4.68 23.55 -6.53
CA ASP A 166 5.83 22.67 -6.81
C ASP A 166 5.58 21.15 -6.71
N PHE A 167 4.33 20.72 -6.59
CA PHE A 167 3.96 19.30 -6.60
C PHE A 167 3.68 18.80 -8.02
N TYR A 168 4.05 17.56 -8.29
CA TYR A 168 3.74 16.83 -9.51
C TYR A 168 2.48 15.99 -9.31
N GLN A 169 1.57 15.98 -10.27
CA GLN A 169 0.43 15.08 -10.31
C GLN A 169 0.88 13.70 -10.75
N TYR A 170 0.45 12.68 -10.01
CA TYR A 170 0.61 11.28 -10.34
C TYR A 170 -0.73 10.65 -10.69
N ASN A 171 -0.70 9.49 -11.34
CA ASN A 171 -1.84 8.58 -11.29
C ASN A 171 -2.22 8.32 -9.83
N ALA A 172 -3.52 8.22 -9.55
CA ALA A 172 -4.03 8.11 -8.18
C ALA A 172 -3.62 6.79 -7.48
N GLY A 173 -3.14 5.80 -8.24
CA GLY A 173 -2.83 4.47 -7.76
C GLY A 173 -4.08 3.66 -7.42
N THR A 174 -3.90 2.57 -6.69
CA THR A 174 -4.98 1.67 -6.26
C THR A 174 -5.47 1.94 -4.84
N VAL A 175 -4.73 2.74 -4.07
CA VAL A 175 -5.13 3.13 -2.71
C VAL A 175 -6.05 4.34 -2.81
N LEU A 176 -7.27 4.21 -2.29
CA LEU A 176 -8.23 5.30 -2.30
C LEU A 176 -7.93 6.32 -1.18
N PRO A 177 -8.12 7.63 -1.43
CA PRO A 177 -8.12 8.64 -0.37
C PRO A 177 -9.25 8.34 0.65
N PRO A 178 -9.09 8.81 1.91
CA PRO A 178 -10.14 8.70 2.90
C PRO A 178 -11.35 9.54 2.50
N THR A 179 -12.54 9.12 2.94
CA THR A 179 -13.76 9.92 2.80
C THR A 179 -13.96 10.92 3.93
N ASP A 180 -13.35 10.67 5.09
CA ASP A 180 -13.32 11.55 6.24
C ASP A 180 -12.06 11.25 7.08
N CYS A 181 -11.67 12.17 7.96
CA CYS A 181 -10.48 12.00 8.80
C CYS A 181 -10.75 11.36 10.16
N PHE A 182 -12.00 11.15 10.56
CA PHE A 182 -12.34 10.74 11.93
C PHE A 182 -12.85 9.30 12.03
N SER A 183 -13.13 8.66 10.91
CA SER A 183 -13.42 7.25 10.80
C SER A 183 -12.10 6.47 10.90
N PRO A 184 -12.09 5.35 11.63
CA PRO A 184 -11.03 4.35 11.50
C PRO A 184 -10.93 4.03 10.01
N ALA A 185 -9.74 4.13 9.42
CA ALA A 185 -9.69 3.82 8.02
C ALA A 185 -9.99 2.32 7.89
N THR A 186 -11.00 1.99 7.11
CA THR A 186 -11.32 0.60 6.74
C THR A 186 -10.27 0.04 5.77
N ARG A 187 -9.08 0.67 5.70
CA ARG A 187 -8.01 0.46 4.73
C ARG A 187 -7.00 -0.59 5.21
N SER A 188 -7.40 -1.46 6.13
CA SER A 188 -6.61 -2.65 6.45
C SER A 188 -6.64 -3.61 5.26
N ALA A 189 -5.56 -3.65 4.50
CA ALA A 189 -5.42 -4.48 3.30
C ALA A 189 -5.39 -6.00 3.60
N GLY A 190 -5.46 -6.38 4.87
CA GLY A 190 -5.52 -7.77 5.33
C GLY A 190 -5.63 -7.86 6.86
N SER A 191 -6.01 -9.03 7.36
CA SER A 191 -5.94 -9.37 8.78
C SER A 191 -4.56 -9.05 9.34
N ARG A 192 -4.51 -8.54 10.58
CA ARG A 192 -3.23 -8.38 11.29
C ARG A 192 -2.57 -9.77 11.38
N PRO A 193 -1.24 -9.87 11.17
CA PRO A 193 -0.55 -11.13 11.30
C PRO A 193 -0.71 -11.64 12.73
N GLU A 194 -1.00 -12.93 12.86
CA GLU A 194 -1.03 -13.59 14.15
C GLU A 194 0.41 -13.76 14.64
N PRO A 195 0.77 -13.26 15.84
CA PRO A 195 2.16 -13.31 16.32
C PRO A 195 2.77 -14.72 16.32
N ASP A 196 1.94 -15.73 16.57
CA ASP A 196 2.37 -17.14 16.62
C ASP A 196 2.75 -17.71 15.25
N ASN A 197 2.34 -17.06 14.15
CA ASN A 197 2.66 -17.46 12.77
C ASN A 197 3.86 -16.67 12.21
N LEU A 198 4.59 -15.92 13.03
CA LEU A 198 5.69 -15.08 12.57
C LEU A 198 7.05 -15.71 12.87
N ARG A 199 7.85 -15.90 11.82
CA ARG A 199 9.25 -16.35 11.93
C ARG A 199 10.22 -15.24 11.57
N GLU A 200 11.13 -14.90 12.47
CA GLU A 200 12.16 -13.90 12.18
C GLU A 200 13.17 -14.42 11.14
N LEU A 201 13.43 -13.61 10.10
CA LEU A 201 14.38 -13.89 9.02
C LEU A 201 15.69 -13.10 9.15
N GLY A 202 15.70 -12.04 9.97
CA GLY A 202 16.84 -11.14 10.20
C GLY A 202 16.42 -9.67 10.26
N MET A 203 17.38 -8.75 10.21
CA MET A 203 17.14 -7.30 10.29
C MET A 203 17.03 -6.64 8.91
N SER A 204 16.15 -5.65 8.77
CA SER A 204 16.05 -4.76 7.61
C SER A 204 17.08 -3.65 7.69
N GLU A 205 17.88 -3.47 6.64
CA GLU A 205 18.86 -2.38 6.56
C GLU A 205 18.20 -1.01 6.34
N PHE A 206 16.99 -0.99 5.77
CA PHE A 206 16.27 0.26 5.49
C PHE A 206 15.53 0.79 6.71
N TYR A 207 15.02 -0.12 7.54
CA TYR A 207 14.12 0.22 8.65
C TYR A 207 14.75 0.04 10.02
N ASP A 208 15.94 -0.58 10.10
CA ASP A 208 16.57 -1.02 11.35
C ASP A 208 15.60 -1.80 12.26
N ARG A 209 14.83 -2.70 11.64
CA ARG A 209 13.78 -3.50 12.29
C ARG A 209 13.80 -4.94 11.80
N PRO A 210 13.35 -5.92 12.61
CA PRO A 210 13.26 -7.30 12.17
C PRO A 210 12.31 -7.47 10.99
N VAL A 211 12.67 -8.40 10.11
CA VAL A 211 11.86 -8.90 9.00
C VAL A 211 11.34 -10.28 9.40
N TYR A 212 10.03 -10.46 9.33
CA TYR A 212 9.37 -11.71 9.64
C TYR A 212 8.81 -12.37 8.37
N LEU A 213 8.87 -13.69 8.27
CA LEU A 213 8.02 -14.49 7.40
C LEU A 213 6.67 -14.69 8.10
N ASP A 214 5.58 -14.45 7.39
CA ASP A 214 4.22 -14.80 7.83
C ASP A 214 3.88 -16.21 7.35
N GLU A 215 4.08 -17.21 8.22
CA GLU A 215 3.86 -18.62 7.91
C GLU A 215 2.39 -18.89 7.54
N GLY A 216 1.44 -18.14 8.13
CA GLY A 216 0.02 -18.24 7.81
C GLY A 216 -0.36 -17.73 6.41
N SER A 217 0.57 -17.07 5.71
CA SER A 217 0.36 -16.59 4.34
C SER A 217 0.82 -17.55 3.25
N ILE A 218 1.48 -18.65 3.63
CA ILE A 218 2.06 -19.57 2.65
C ILE A 218 0.94 -20.32 1.95
N THR A 219 0.90 -20.20 0.62
CA THR A 219 -0.16 -20.80 -0.22
C THR A 219 0.43 -21.42 -1.49
N PRO A 220 0.04 -22.65 -1.86
CA PRO A 220 0.50 -23.27 -3.10
C PRO A 220 -0.10 -22.56 -4.32
N VAL A 221 0.71 -22.34 -5.34
CA VAL A 221 0.30 -21.69 -6.61
C VAL A 221 0.70 -22.50 -7.84
N GLY A 222 1.24 -23.70 -7.65
CA GLY A 222 1.64 -24.65 -8.69
C GLY A 222 2.27 -25.89 -8.06
N ASP A 223 2.74 -26.83 -8.88
CA ASP A 223 3.22 -28.15 -8.42
C ASP A 223 4.42 -28.08 -7.47
N ASN A 224 5.25 -27.04 -7.59
CA ASN A 224 6.43 -26.83 -6.74
C ASN A 224 6.67 -25.34 -6.46
N ALA A 225 5.59 -24.56 -6.38
CA ALA A 225 5.66 -23.11 -6.25
C ALA A 225 4.68 -22.59 -5.20
N TYR A 226 5.15 -21.64 -4.40
CA TYR A 226 4.41 -21.09 -3.28
C TYR A 226 4.40 -19.57 -3.32
N ARG A 227 3.32 -18.99 -2.81
CA ARG A 227 3.22 -17.57 -2.50
C ARG A 227 3.31 -17.38 -1.00
N TYR A 228 4.03 -16.36 -0.56
CA TYR A 228 4.19 -16.03 0.86
C TYR A 228 4.41 -14.52 1.05
N ARG A 229 4.36 -14.06 2.30
CA ARG A 229 4.58 -12.66 2.67
C ARG A 229 5.70 -12.53 3.70
N THR A 230 6.48 -11.46 3.56
CA THR A 230 7.35 -10.98 4.64
C THR A 230 6.84 -9.66 5.19
N ILE A 231 7.02 -9.42 6.48
CA ILE A 231 6.49 -8.28 7.22
C ILE A 231 7.61 -7.58 7.99
N ILE A 232 7.60 -6.25 8.02
CA ILE A 232 8.48 -5.41 8.83
C ILE A 232 7.61 -4.54 9.74
N GLY A 233 8.02 -4.33 10.99
CA GLY A 233 7.33 -3.41 11.91
C GLY A 233 6.04 -3.99 12.54
N VAL A 234 6.08 -5.27 12.90
CA VAL A 234 5.02 -5.96 13.66
C VAL A 234 4.81 -5.26 15.02
N PRO A 235 3.56 -5.12 15.52
CA PRO A 235 2.30 -5.64 14.95
C PRO A 235 1.64 -4.75 13.88
N ASN A 236 2.03 -3.48 13.78
CA ASN A 236 1.32 -2.50 12.92
C ASN A 236 1.66 -2.63 11.43
N ARG A 237 2.71 -3.38 11.08
CA ARG A 237 3.20 -3.66 9.71
C ARG A 237 3.63 -2.37 9.00
N LEU A 238 4.86 -1.92 9.17
CA LEU A 238 5.40 -0.81 8.36
C LEU A 238 5.47 -1.16 6.87
N SER A 239 5.82 -2.41 6.56
CA SER A 239 5.88 -2.92 5.19
C SER A 239 5.52 -4.40 5.13
N GLU A 240 4.85 -4.79 4.05
CA GLU A 240 4.53 -6.17 3.70
C GLU A 240 4.91 -6.41 2.23
N THR A 241 5.70 -7.43 1.96
CA THR A 241 6.07 -7.81 0.58
C THR A 241 5.58 -9.22 0.29
N GLU A 242 4.87 -9.38 -0.82
CA GLU A 242 4.37 -10.65 -1.32
C GLU A 242 5.33 -11.21 -2.38
N TYR A 243 5.72 -12.46 -2.21
CA TYR A 243 6.66 -13.16 -3.08
C TYR A 243 6.01 -14.41 -3.67
N ARG A 244 6.58 -14.86 -4.79
CA ARG A 244 6.43 -16.21 -5.31
C ARG A 244 7.80 -16.88 -5.39
N VAL A 245 7.92 -18.05 -4.78
CA VAL A 245 9.10 -18.92 -4.87
C VAL A 245 8.77 -20.13 -5.72
N ASP A 246 9.75 -20.55 -6.53
CA ASP A 246 9.77 -21.83 -7.24
C ASP A 246 10.83 -22.70 -6.56
N CYS A 247 10.41 -23.81 -5.96
CA CYS A 247 11.29 -24.64 -5.14
C CYS A 247 12.31 -25.43 -5.97
N ASP A 248 12.16 -25.47 -7.30
CA ASP A 248 13.22 -25.97 -8.20
C ASP A 248 14.34 -24.94 -8.42
N ARG A 249 14.13 -23.68 -8.00
CA ARG A 249 15.00 -22.53 -8.28
C ARG A 249 15.09 -21.55 -7.12
N LEU A 250 15.75 -21.98 -6.05
CA LEU A 250 15.86 -21.21 -4.80
C LEU A 250 16.74 -19.95 -4.91
N GLU A 251 17.55 -19.81 -5.96
CA GLU A 251 18.45 -18.68 -6.15
C GLU A 251 17.73 -17.36 -6.52
N THR A 252 16.46 -17.44 -6.89
CA THR A 252 15.62 -16.31 -7.26
C THR A 252 14.22 -16.43 -6.67
N VAL A 253 13.62 -15.29 -6.33
CA VAL A 253 12.19 -15.21 -6.03
C VAL A 253 11.56 -14.10 -6.86
N GLN A 254 10.28 -14.25 -7.17
CA GLN A 254 9.52 -13.21 -7.84
C GLN A 254 8.86 -12.31 -6.79
N VAL A 255 9.21 -11.04 -6.75
CA VAL A 255 8.51 -10.04 -5.93
C VAL A 255 7.24 -9.65 -6.68
N LEU A 256 6.08 -9.97 -6.13
CA LEU A 256 4.81 -9.66 -6.77
C LEU A 256 4.42 -8.21 -6.49
N ARG A 257 4.46 -7.80 -5.20
CA ARG A 257 4.10 -6.46 -4.74
C ARG A 257 4.62 -6.18 -3.35
N SER A 258 4.77 -4.89 -3.04
CA SER A 258 5.02 -4.36 -1.70
C SER A 258 3.87 -3.44 -1.29
N ARG A 259 3.48 -3.53 -0.03
CA ARG A 259 2.50 -2.67 0.63
C ARG A 259 3.20 -1.93 1.76
N TYR A 260 2.89 -0.66 1.89
CA TYR A 260 3.43 0.20 2.92
C TYR A 260 2.29 0.76 3.72
N TYR A 261 2.46 0.77 5.03
CA TYR A 261 1.41 1.22 5.93
C TYR A 261 1.92 2.37 6.80
N ASP A 262 0.98 3.16 7.29
CA ASP A 262 1.28 4.14 8.31
C ASP A 262 1.43 3.49 9.69
N SER A 263 1.73 4.34 10.66
CA SER A 263 1.82 3.96 12.07
C SER A 263 0.58 3.27 12.63
N ASP A 264 -0.58 3.50 12.04
CA ASP A 264 -1.87 2.95 12.46
C ASP A 264 -2.16 1.59 11.79
N GLY A 265 -1.31 1.21 10.83
CA GLY A 265 -1.47 0.01 10.03
C GLY A 265 -2.45 0.18 8.86
N ASP A 266 -2.73 1.43 8.47
CA ASP A 266 -3.51 1.75 7.28
C ASP A 266 -2.63 1.74 6.03
N LEU A 267 -3.15 1.16 4.96
CA LEU A 267 -2.42 1.07 3.70
C LEU A 267 -2.16 2.47 3.12
N GLN A 268 -0.89 2.87 3.08
CA GLN A 268 -0.42 4.11 2.47
C GLN A 268 -0.10 3.93 0.99
N GLU A 269 0.61 2.88 0.60
CA GLU A 269 1.10 2.74 -0.78
C GLU A 269 1.14 1.26 -1.18
N VAL A 270 0.90 1.00 -2.47
CA VAL A 270 1.08 -0.32 -3.06
C VAL A 270 2.00 -0.17 -4.26
N GLU A 271 3.17 -0.76 -4.17
CA GLU A 271 4.11 -0.89 -5.27
C GLU A 271 3.93 -2.28 -5.87
N VAL A 272 3.57 -2.35 -7.15
CA VAL A 272 3.56 -3.63 -7.88
C VAL A 272 4.84 -3.74 -8.65
N VAL A 273 5.60 -4.78 -8.32
CA VAL A 273 6.97 -4.96 -8.80
C VAL A 273 6.95 -5.98 -9.94
N ASN A 274 6.38 -7.16 -9.68
CA ASN A 274 6.35 -8.29 -10.60
C ASN A 274 7.72 -8.59 -11.25
N ASP A 275 8.78 -8.54 -10.44
CA ASP A 275 10.17 -8.70 -10.90
C ASP A 275 10.87 -9.86 -10.18
N ALA A 276 11.80 -10.50 -10.88
CA ALA A 276 12.64 -11.55 -10.33
C ALA A 276 13.85 -10.93 -9.63
N VAL A 277 14.01 -11.21 -8.33
CA VAL A 277 15.11 -10.69 -7.53
C VAL A 277 15.98 -11.82 -6.98
N PRO A 278 17.27 -11.56 -6.72
CA PRO A 278 18.15 -12.54 -6.10
C PRO A 278 17.65 -12.97 -4.71
N ALA A 279 17.73 -14.27 -4.46
CA ALA A 279 17.54 -14.94 -3.18
C ALA A 279 18.74 -15.88 -2.96
N ASN A 280 19.89 -15.30 -2.65
CA ASN A 280 21.14 -16.01 -2.39
C ASN A 280 21.78 -15.48 -1.10
N GLN A 281 23.01 -15.87 -0.78
CA GLN A 281 23.66 -15.47 0.47
C GLN A 281 24.65 -14.29 0.30
N ASP A 282 24.60 -13.60 -0.84
CA ASP A 282 25.64 -12.61 -1.20
C ASP A 282 25.48 -11.29 -0.44
N ASN A 283 24.26 -10.95 -0.04
CA ASN A 283 23.94 -9.73 0.71
C ASN A 283 22.73 -9.92 1.64
N PRO A 284 22.59 -9.10 2.69
CA PRO A 284 21.53 -9.30 3.69
C PRO A 284 20.10 -9.39 3.10
N PRO A 285 19.66 -8.53 2.16
CA PRO A 285 18.35 -8.65 1.52
C PRO A 285 18.14 -9.98 0.80
N SER A 286 19.12 -10.41 0.03
CA SER A 286 19.09 -11.70 -0.66
C SER A 286 19.07 -12.87 0.32
N THR A 287 19.86 -12.80 1.41
CA THR A 287 19.95 -13.86 2.43
C THR A 287 18.61 -14.06 3.13
N ARG A 288 17.89 -12.97 3.44
CA ARG A 288 16.55 -13.06 4.05
C ARG A 288 15.56 -13.79 3.14
N ARG A 289 15.57 -13.49 1.83
CA ARG A 289 14.72 -14.17 0.83
C ARG A 289 15.12 -15.63 0.66
N TYR A 290 16.42 -15.91 0.66
CA TYR A 290 16.94 -17.27 0.59
C TYR A 290 16.49 -18.11 1.79
N ASN A 291 16.63 -17.58 3.01
CA ASN A 291 16.21 -18.26 4.23
C ASN A 291 14.71 -18.55 4.25
N ALA A 292 13.88 -17.59 3.80
CA ALA A 292 12.44 -17.82 3.65
C ALA A 292 12.13 -18.91 2.62
N SER A 293 12.79 -18.86 1.46
CA SER A 293 12.61 -19.84 0.37
C SER A 293 13.00 -21.24 0.80
N GLN A 294 14.14 -21.37 1.48
CA GLN A 294 14.59 -22.65 2.03
C GLN A 294 13.59 -23.21 3.04
N TYR A 295 13.11 -22.38 3.97
CA TYR A 295 12.14 -22.80 4.96
C TYR A 295 10.89 -23.36 4.29
N ILE A 296 10.22 -22.55 3.44
CA ILE A 296 8.98 -22.91 2.74
C ILE A 296 9.14 -24.20 1.94
N CYS A 297 10.19 -24.28 1.12
CA CYS A 297 10.43 -25.44 0.27
C CYS A 297 10.89 -26.68 1.04
N SER A 298 11.31 -26.55 2.31
CA SER A 298 11.67 -27.68 3.16
C SER A 298 10.51 -28.21 4.00
N THR A 299 9.63 -27.34 4.50
CA THR A 299 8.52 -27.69 5.39
C THR A 299 7.25 -28.04 4.62
N ASP A 300 6.91 -27.27 3.59
CA ASP A 300 5.61 -27.40 2.92
C ASP A 300 5.64 -28.37 1.74
N ALA A 301 6.84 -28.70 1.24
CA ALA A 301 7.03 -29.82 0.32
C ALA A 301 6.85 -31.19 1.01
N GLN A 302 6.74 -31.23 2.34
CA GLN A 302 6.74 -32.47 3.14
C GLN A 302 5.40 -32.85 3.80
N GLY A 303 4.32 -32.07 3.67
CA GLY A 303 2.98 -32.58 3.99
C GLY A 303 1.97 -31.61 4.57
N ILE A 304 1.25 -30.93 3.67
CA ILE A 304 -0.21 -30.70 3.76
C ILE A 304 -0.86 -31.44 2.59
#